data_AF-A0ABD0VG48-F1
#
_entry.id   AF-A0ABD0VG48-F1
#
_cell.length_a   1.000
_cell.length_b   1.000
_cell.length_c   1.000
_cell.angle_alpha   90.00
_cell.angle_beta   90.00
_cell.angle_gamma   90.00
#
_symmetry.space_group_name_H-M   'P 1'
#
loop_
_entity.id
_entity.type
_entity.pdbx_description
1 polymer ?
#
loop_
_entity_poly.entity_id
_entity_poly.type
_entity_poly.pdbx_seq_one_letter_code
_entity_poly.pdbx_strand_id
1 'polypeptide(L)'
;MLEKVKGFNGDRVIEEFEALTKEAERVQRETLQRILDENGAAEYLQNLGLGGQTDPQSFKACVPLVTHKDLEPYIQRIADGDALPILTGRPIKSISLSSGTTQGKPKLIPFNEELEESTMEIYRTSFAFRNRAHPIGNGKALQFIYSSKQFKTKGGLLVTTATTNVYLSQTFKNTMKDIQSQCCSPEEVIFSLDYNQSLYCHLLCGLICSEEVQFLFSAFAHSIVHAFRTFEQVWEDLCCDIREGVLSSRITIPAIRSAVSRLLRPNPQLADTIYNKCVNLSSWYGVIPELWPNAKYVCGIMTGSMEPYLSKLRHYAANLPLMSADYGSSEGWIGANIDPEEPPESATFTVLPNIGYFEFIPLKERGHEQMVENCASIIGHREPEPIGLTEVNVGEEYEVIITTFAGLYRYRLGDVVKIAGFHNSTPKLQFVHRRSLILTVNIDKNTEKDLQLAVEEASKLLEVEKVEVLDFTSHVDMSTDPGHYVIFWELNGNAREEVLSNCCDCLDRAFIDAGYVGSRKVRAIGPLELRIVNRGTFHKILEHYVGLGAAMSQFKTPRCVGLSNFSVLQILNSSVVKCIFSNAYN
;
A
#
# COMPACT_ATOMS: atom_id res chain seq x y z
N MET A 1 25.01 31.30 26.35
CA MET A 1 25.59 30.05 25.82
C MET A 1 24.50 29.43 24.97
N LEU A 2 24.74 29.37 23.65
CA LEU A 2 23.75 29.00 22.64
C LEU A 2 23.23 27.58 22.86
N GLU A 3 21.91 27.43 23.04
CA GLU A 3 21.21 26.17 22.85
C GLU A 3 21.48 25.69 21.41
N LYS A 4 22.31 24.66 21.27
CA LYS A 4 22.42 23.93 20.00
C LYS A 4 21.06 23.30 19.73
N VAL A 5 20.41 23.75 18.66
CA VAL A 5 19.28 23.08 18.01
C VAL A 5 19.66 21.59 17.87
N LYS A 6 18.97 20.71 18.61
CA LYS A 6 19.16 19.26 18.51
C LYS A 6 18.67 18.83 17.12
N GLY A 7 19.58 18.68 16.17
CA GLY A 7 19.28 18.05 14.89
C GLY A 7 18.95 16.56 15.06
N PHE A 8 18.31 15.96 14.05
CA PHE A 8 18.07 14.53 13.98
C PHE A 8 19.39 13.75 14.18
N ASN A 9 19.37 12.73 15.04
CA ASN A 9 20.51 11.84 15.27
C ASN A 9 20.07 10.40 14.98
N GLY A 10 20.46 9.89 13.81
CA GLY A 10 20.10 8.56 13.35
C GLY A 10 20.65 7.45 14.24
N ASP A 11 21.86 7.61 14.79
CA ASP A 11 22.46 6.59 15.67
C ASP A 11 21.66 6.45 16.96
N ARG A 12 21.22 7.57 17.55
CA ARG A 12 20.36 7.56 18.73
C ARG A 12 19.01 6.90 18.46
N VAL A 13 18.39 7.18 17.31
CA VAL A 13 17.11 6.55 16.93
C VAL A 13 17.29 5.04 16.79
N ILE A 14 18.40 4.60 16.20
CA ILE A 14 18.73 3.18 16.08
C ILE A 14 19.00 2.57 17.45
N GLU A 15 19.74 3.22 18.35
CA GLU A 15 19.94 2.75 19.72
C GLU A 15 18.63 2.57 20.50
N GLU A 16 17.70 3.53 20.38
CA GLU A 16 16.36 3.45 20.98
C GLU A 16 15.57 2.26 20.40
N PHE A 17 15.61 2.06 19.08
CA PHE A 17 15.01 0.90 18.41
C PHE A 17 15.65 -0.44 18.84
N GLU A 18 16.97 -0.52 18.92
CA GLU A 18 17.69 -1.71 19.40
C GLU A 18 17.30 -2.07 20.84
N ALA A 19 17.09 -1.08 21.71
CA ALA A 19 16.65 -1.31 23.08
C ALA A 19 15.21 -1.88 23.13
N LEU A 20 14.30 -1.33 22.32
CA LEU A 20 12.91 -1.81 22.23
C LEU A 20 12.83 -3.24 21.70
N THR A 21 13.62 -3.56 20.67
CA THR A 21 13.57 -4.86 19.99
C THR A 21 14.27 -5.99 20.74
N LYS A 22 15.17 -5.70 21.68
CA LYS A 22 15.78 -6.73 22.57
C LYS A 22 14.79 -7.32 23.56
N GLU A 23 13.88 -6.50 24.07
CA GLU A 23 12.92 -6.85 25.12
C GLU A 23 11.48 -6.86 24.59
N ALA A 24 11.26 -7.31 23.34
CA ALA A 24 10.00 -7.12 22.62
C ALA A 24 8.78 -7.69 23.36
N GLU A 25 8.91 -8.85 24.03
CA GLU A 25 7.82 -9.44 24.82
C GLU A 25 7.43 -8.54 26.00
N ARG A 26 8.42 -8.05 26.76
CA ARG A 26 8.20 -7.13 27.89
C ARG A 26 7.56 -5.83 27.39
N VAL A 27 8.06 -5.26 26.30
CA VAL A 27 7.53 -4.03 25.71
C VAL A 27 6.10 -4.24 25.21
N GLN A 28 5.74 -5.40 24.65
CA GLN A 28 4.36 -5.71 24.27
C GLN A 28 3.41 -5.76 25.46
N ARG A 29 3.82 -6.37 26.58
CA ARG A 29 2.99 -6.38 27.81
C ARG A 29 2.80 -4.97 28.37
N GLU A 30 3.86 -4.17 28.44
CA GLU A 30 3.80 -2.78 28.89
C GLU A 30 2.93 -1.92 27.96
N THR A 31 3.01 -2.16 26.66
CA THR A 31 2.20 -1.48 25.66
C THR A 31 0.72 -1.81 25.80
N LEU A 32 0.37 -3.09 25.96
CA LEU A 32 -1.00 -3.50 26.23
C LEU A 32 -1.50 -2.87 27.52
N GLN A 33 -0.71 -2.91 28.59
CA GLN A 33 -1.07 -2.29 29.86
C GLN A 33 -1.34 -0.80 29.69
N ARG A 34 -0.48 -0.05 28.98
CA ARG A 34 -0.70 1.37 28.69
C ARG A 34 -1.99 1.60 27.91
N ILE A 35 -2.28 0.81 26.89
CA ILE A 35 -3.54 0.90 26.12
C ILE A 35 -4.75 0.70 27.03
N LEU A 36 -4.72 -0.32 27.89
CA LEU A 36 -5.83 -0.67 28.77
C LEU A 36 -6.01 0.31 29.93
N ASP A 37 -4.92 0.83 30.48
CA ASP A 37 -4.96 1.88 31.52
C ASP A 37 -5.56 3.18 30.95
N GLU A 38 -5.12 3.62 29.78
CA GLU A 38 -5.62 4.84 29.14
C GLU A 38 -7.07 4.71 28.67
N ASN A 39 -7.46 3.53 28.19
CA ASN A 39 -8.79 3.29 27.65
C ASN A 39 -9.74 2.62 28.64
N GLY A 40 -9.34 2.40 29.90
CA GLY A 40 -10.13 1.66 30.87
C GLY A 40 -11.54 2.21 31.09
N ALA A 41 -11.74 3.52 30.92
CA ALA A 41 -13.04 4.18 31.02
C ALA A 41 -13.93 4.03 29.76
N ALA A 42 -13.42 3.43 28.68
CA ALA A 42 -14.15 3.30 27.43
C ALA A 42 -15.33 2.32 27.58
N GLU A 43 -16.51 2.73 27.11
CA GLU A 43 -17.75 1.94 27.15
C GLU A 43 -17.56 0.52 26.60
N TYR A 44 -16.81 0.38 25.50
CA TYR A 44 -16.54 -0.92 24.89
C TYR A 44 -15.82 -1.88 25.86
N LEU A 45 -14.75 -1.44 26.53
CA LEU A 45 -14.01 -2.28 27.48
C LEU A 45 -14.80 -2.54 28.77
N GLN A 46 -15.57 -1.56 29.23
CA GLN A 46 -16.46 -1.71 30.39
C GLN A 46 -17.53 -2.78 30.15
N ASN A 47 -18.12 -2.80 28.95
CA ASN A 47 -19.15 -3.78 28.58
C ASN A 47 -18.61 -5.22 28.44
N LEU A 48 -17.30 -5.38 28.20
CA LEU A 48 -16.65 -6.68 28.07
C LEU A 48 -16.21 -7.29 29.42
N GLY A 49 -16.45 -6.59 30.54
CA GLY A 49 -16.20 -7.12 31.87
C GLY A 49 -14.72 -7.26 32.25
N LEU A 50 -13.82 -6.57 31.54
CA LEU A 50 -12.38 -6.60 31.83
C LEU A 50 -12.05 -6.07 33.24
N GLY A 51 -12.90 -5.19 33.79
CA GLY A 51 -12.85 -4.80 35.20
C GLY A 51 -11.56 -4.08 35.63
N GLY A 52 -10.91 -3.38 34.70
CA GLY A 52 -9.64 -2.69 34.95
C GLY A 52 -8.41 -3.61 34.98
N GLN A 53 -8.56 -4.89 34.65
CA GLN A 53 -7.43 -5.80 34.48
C GLN A 53 -6.65 -5.45 33.22
N THR A 54 -5.31 -5.49 33.31
CA THR A 54 -4.41 -5.06 32.23
C THR A 54 -3.45 -6.14 31.75
N ASP A 55 -3.54 -7.34 32.32
CA ASP A 55 -2.69 -8.45 31.93
C ASP A 55 -3.19 -9.12 30.62
N PRO A 56 -2.29 -9.68 29.80
CA PRO A 56 -2.67 -10.30 28.53
C PRO A 56 -3.65 -11.48 28.65
N GLN A 57 -3.62 -12.24 29.75
CA GLN A 57 -4.46 -13.42 29.91
C GLN A 57 -5.91 -13.00 30.09
N SER A 58 -6.17 -12.06 30.99
CA SER A 58 -7.49 -11.50 31.24
C SER A 58 -8.01 -10.75 30.02
N PHE A 59 -7.14 -9.99 29.34
CA PHE A 59 -7.47 -9.32 28.08
C PHE A 59 -7.94 -10.32 27.02
N LYS A 60 -7.20 -11.40 26.77
CA LYS A 60 -7.56 -12.43 25.77
C LYS A 60 -8.84 -13.19 26.14
N ALA A 61 -9.11 -13.37 27.44
CA ALA A 61 -10.30 -14.05 27.94
C ALA A 61 -11.59 -13.23 27.80
N CYS A 62 -11.50 -11.91 28.00
CA CYS A 62 -12.66 -11.01 27.98
C CYS A 62 -12.90 -10.35 26.61
N VAL A 63 -11.83 -10.03 25.88
CA VAL A 63 -11.92 -9.23 24.64
C VAL A 63 -11.96 -10.16 23.43
N PRO A 64 -13.03 -10.14 22.61
CA PRO A 64 -13.17 -11.01 21.45
C PRO A 64 -12.32 -10.52 20.28
N LEU A 65 -12.02 -11.43 19.35
CA LEU A 65 -11.56 -11.06 18.02
C LEU A 65 -12.68 -10.37 17.25
N VAL A 66 -12.37 -9.24 16.62
CA VAL A 66 -13.36 -8.43 15.90
C VAL A 66 -12.88 -8.01 14.52
N THR A 67 -13.85 -7.71 13.67
CA THR A 67 -13.67 -7.05 12.38
C THR A 67 -14.22 -5.63 12.44
N HIS A 68 -14.01 -4.85 11.37
CA HIS A 68 -14.58 -3.50 11.27
C HIS A 68 -16.10 -3.48 11.45
N LYS A 69 -16.80 -4.48 10.94
CA LYS A 69 -18.27 -4.59 11.04
C LYS A 69 -18.75 -4.61 12.49
N ASP A 70 -17.98 -5.22 13.38
CA ASP A 70 -18.35 -5.37 14.79
C ASP A 70 -18.15 -4.05 15.56
N LEU A 71 -17.18 -3.23 15.13
CA LEU A 71 -16.88 -1.92 15.72
C LEU A 71 -17.64 -0.76 15.05
N GLU A 72 -18.20 -0.96 13.86
CA GLU A 72 -18.90 0.06 13.08
C GLU A 72 -19.99 0.82 13.86
N PRO A 73 -20.85 0.18 14.70
CA PRO A 73 -21.84 0.91 15.49
C PRO A 73 -21.22 1.89 16.49
N TYR A 74 -20.10 1.53 17.10
CA TYR A 74 -19.38 2.39 18.05
C TYR A 74 -18.69 3.56 17.34
N ILE A 75 -18.05 3.27 16.19
CA ILE A 75 -17.40 4.28 15.35
C ILE A 75 -18.44 5.29 14.83
N GLN A 76 -19.63 4.82 14.45
CA GLN A 76 -20.70 5.71 13.97
C GLN A 76 -21.20 6.65 15.08
N ARG A 77 -21.31 6.19 16.33
CA ARG A 77 -21.65 7.06 17.46
C ARG A 77 -20.60 8.16 17.69
N ILE A 78 -19.32 7.81 17.62
CA ILE A 78 -18.23 8.81 17.67
C ILE A 78 -18.36 9.80 16.52
N ALA A 79 -18.59 9.30 15.29
CA ALA A 79 -18.79 10.14 14.12
C ALA A 79 -20.01 11.07 14.27
N ASP A 80 -21.08 10.63 14.94
CA ASP A 80 -22.29 11.41 15.18
C ASP A 80 -22.16 12.44 16.31
N GLY A 81 -21.02 12.44 17.03
CA GLY A 81 -20.68 13.44 18.05
C GLY A 81 -21.03 13.02 19.48
N ASP A 82 -21.14 11.71 19.74
CA ASP A 82 -21.25 11.22 21.11
C ASP A 82 -19.99 11.59 21.92
N ALA A 83 -20.20 12.29 23.03
CA ALA A 83 -19.13 12.83 23.87
C ALA A 83 -18.61 11.82 24.90
N LEU A 84 -19.24 10.65 25.02
CA LEU A 84 -18.78 9.59 25.91
C LEU A 84 -17.48 8.95 25.39
N PRO A 85 -16.61 8.46 26.28
CA PRO A 85 -15.47 7.63 25.86
C PRO A 85 -16.00 6.29 25.37
N ILE A 86 -16.23 6.14 24.07
CA ILE A 86 -16.83 4.92 23.51
C ILE A 86 -15.78 3.82 23.31
N LEU A 87 -14.77 4.11 22.49
CA LEU A 87 -13.70 3.17 22.13
C LEU A 87 -12.37 3.49 22.81
N THR A 88 -12.12 4.74 23.16
CA THR A 88 -10.88 5.20 23.78
C THR A 88 -11.17 6.29 24.81
N GLY A 89 -10.30 6.39 25.82
CA GLY A 89 -10.32 7.49 26.78
C GLY A 89 -9.71 8.79 26.23
N ARG A 90 -9.02 8.73 25.08
CA ARG A 90 -8.41 9.89 24.44
C ARG A 90 -9.35 10.53 23.40
N PRO A 91 -9.27 11.87 23.20
CA PRO A 91 -10.01 12.53 22.15
C PRO A 91 -9.64 12.02 20.75
N ILE A 92 -10.65 11.67 19.97
CA ILE A 92 -10.49 11.40 18.53
C ILE A 92 -10.42 12.74 17.80
N LYS A 93 -9.28 13.01 17.13
CA LYS A 93 -9.05 14.27 16.40
C LYS A 93 -9.72 14.26 15.03
N SER A 94 -9.75 13.10 14.39
CA SER A 94 -10.31 12.92 13.04
C SER A 94 -10.67 11.45 12.80
N ILE A 95 -11.32 11.19 11.67
CA ILE A 95 -11.63 9.84 11.18
C ILE A 95 -10.90 9.64 9.86
N SER A 96 -10.15 8.55 9.78
CA SER A 96 -9.45 8.11 8.57
C SER A 96 -10.33 7.19 7.73
N LEU A 97 -10.37 7.43 6.42
CA LEU A 97 -10.96 6.53 5.44
C LEU A 97 -9.91 5.48 5.02
N SER A 98 -10.20 4.22 5.29
CA SER A 98 -9.40 3.09 4.81
C SER A 98 -9.72 2.79 3.35
N SER A 99 -8.70 2.34 2.60
CA SER A 99 -8.88 1.79 1.25
C SER A 99 -9.58 0.43 1.25
N GLY A 100 -9.56 -0.28 2.39
CA GLY A 100 -10.37 -1.47 2.58
C GLY A 100 -11.85 -1.12 2.71
N THR A 101 -12.71 -1.85 2.00
CA THR A 101 -14.16 -1.63 2.06
C THR A 101 -14.89 -2.71 2.84
N THR A 102 -15.88 -2.33 3.63
CA THR A 102 -16.91 -3.22 4.17
C THR A 102 -18.18 -2.99 3.35
N GLN A 103 -18.69 -4.03 2.66
CA GLN A 103 -19.88 -3.92 1.80
C GLN A 103 -19.79 -2.82 0.71
N GLY A 104 -18.59 -2.58 0.18
CA GLY A 104 -18.37 -1.57 -0.87
C GLY A 104 -18.25 -0.12 -0.36
N LYS A 105 -18.31 0.12 0.96
CA LYS A 105 -18.03 1.44 1.57
C LYS A 105 -16.67 1.47 2.25
N PRO A 106 -15.90 2.57 2.14
CA PRO A 106 -14.65 2.75 2.88
C PRO A 106 -14.88 2.62 4.40
N LYS A 107 -13.98 1.93 5.09
CA LYS A 107 -14.04 1.82 6.55
C LYS A 107 -13.69 3.18 7.18
N LEU A 108 -14.51 3.63 8.13
CA LEU A 108 -14.21 4.73 9.03
C LEU A 108 -13.33 4.22 10.17
N ILE A 109 -12.15 4.81 10.36
CA ILE A 109 -11.19 4.42 11.40
C ILE A 109 -10.87 5.63 12.29
N PRO A 110 -11.08 5.57 13.61
CA PRO A 110 -10.74 6.66 14.52
C PRO A 110 -9.24 6.98 14.49
N PHE A 111 -8.88 8.26 14.49
CA PHE A 111 -7.49 8.73 14.48
C PHE A 111 -7.23 9.71 15.62
N ASN A 112 -6.21 9.43 16.42
CA ASN A 112 -5.78 10.23 17.56
C ASN A 112 -4.28 10.56 17.49
N GLU A 113 -3.80 11.29 18.50
CA GLU A 113 -2.41 11.75 18.59
C GLU A 113 -1.40 10.61 18.74
N GLU A 114 -1.71 9.55 19.48
CA GLU A 114 -0.79 8.41 19.66
C GLU A 114 -0.52 7.67 18.34
N LEU A 115 -1.53 7.55 17.47
CA LEU A 115 -1.33 7.00 16.13
C LEU A 115 -0.42 7.89 15.27
N GLU A 116 -0.54 9.21 15.40
CA GLU A 116 0.33 10.17 14.72
C GLU A 116 1.78 10.07 15.20
N GLU A 117 1.99 10.05 16.52
CA GLU A 117 3.31 9.91 17.14
C GLU A 117 4.00 8.59 16.76
N SER A 118 3.26 7.48 16.85
CA SER A 118 3.73 6.15 16.43
C SER A 118 4.11 6.11 14.95
N THR A 119 3.36 6.82 14.09
CA THR A 119 3.70 6.95 12.66
C THR A 119 5.04 7.69 12.49
N MET A 120 5.26 8.77 13.24
CA MET A 120 6.50 9.54 13.14
C MET A 120 7.69 8.74 13.67
N GLU A 121 7.50 7.92 14.69
CA GLU A 121 8.54 7.01 15.19
C GLU A 121 9.00 6.03 14.11
N ILE A 122 8.07 5.37 13.39
CA ILE A 122 8.41 4.50 12.27
C ILE A 122 9.17 5.26 11.18
N TYR A 123 8.69 6.43 10.76
CA TYR A 123 9.37 7.20 9.72
C TYR A 123 10.80 7.58 10.11
N ARG A 124 11.03 7.95 11.36
CA ARG A 124 12.37 8.26 11.88
C ARG A 124 13.25 7.01 11.92
N THR A 125 12.74 5.89 12.43
CA THR A 125 13.47 4.61 12.50
C THR A 125 13.91 4.16 11.12
N SER A 126 12.99 4.05 10.18
CA SER A 126 13.30 3.61 8.82
C SER A 126 14.20 4.59 8.08
N PHE A 127 14.03 5.90 8.31
CA PHE A 127 14.96 6.89 7.78
C PHE A 127 16.37 6.73 8.35
N ALA A 128 16.52 6.45 9.65
CA ALA A 128 17.83 6.26 10.26
C ALA A 128 18.61 5.11 9.60
N PHE A 129 17.95 3.97 9.38
CA PHE A 129 18.56 2.83 8.67
C PHE A 129 18.83 3.13 7.18
N ARG A 130 17.84 3.69 6.47
CA ARG A 130 18.00 4.10 5.06
C ARG A 130 19.15 5.09 4.88
N ASN A 131 19.25 6.10 5.72
CA ASN A 131 20.27 7.13 5.62
C ASN A 131 21.66 6.62 6.04
N ARG A 132 21.73 5.57 6.86
CA ARG A 132 23.00 4.89 7.17
C ARG A 132 23.54 4.12 5.95
N ALA A 133 22.66 3.42 5.22
CA ALA A 133 23.03 2.67 4.01
C ALA A 133 23.23 3.57 2.78
N HIS A 134 22.33 4.53 2.58
CA HIS A 134 22.33 5.47 1.46
C HIS A 134 22.22 6.92 1.96
N PRO A 135 23.35 7.51 2.41
CA PRO A 135 23.36 8.86 2.95
C PRO A 135 22.85 9.89 1.94
N ILE A 136 21.85 10.67 2.36
CA ILE A 136 21.38 11.83 1.61
C ILE A 136 22.01 13.11 2.14
N GLY A 137 22.26 14.07 1.24
CA GLY A 137 22.76 15.39 1.60
C GLY A 137 21.64 16.36 2.02
N ASN A 138 22.01 17.63 2.20
CA ASN A 138 21.03 18.70 2.29
C ASN A 138 20.37 18.91 0.92
N GLY A 139 19.19 18.35 0.73
CA GLY A 139 18.41 18.50 -0.49
C GLY A 139 16.92 18.28 -0.28
N LYS A 140 16.22 18.01 -1.37
CA LYS A 140 14.76 17.80 -1.40
C LYS A 140 14.41 16.41 -1.89
N ALA A 141 13.15 16.06 -1.78
CA ALA A 141 12.57 14.85 -2.33
C ALA A 141 11.56 15.20 -3.42
N LEU A 142 11.63 14.51 -4.55
CA LEU A 142 10.53 14.53 -5.52
C LEU A 142 9.46 13.55 -5.04
N GLN A 143 8.41 14.08 -4.43
CA GLN A 143 7.34 13.27 -3.86
C GLN A 143 6.04 13.41 -4.65
N PHE A 144 5.52 12.30 -5.15
CA PHE A 144 4.18 12.19 -5.75
C PHE A 144 3.17 11.84 -4.64
N ILE A 145 2.86 12.82 -3.81
CA ILE A 145 1.95 12.70 -2.67
C ILE A 145 0.71 13.56 -2.87
N TYR A 146 -0.45 12.99 -2.56
CA TYR A 146 -1.75 13.59 -2.86
C TYR A 146 -2.63 13.54 -1.62
N SER A 147 -3.23 14.68 -1.28
CA SER A 147 -4.29 14.72 -0.28
C SER A 147 -5.60 14.15 -0.82
N SER A 148 -6.49 13.75 0.09
CA SER A 148 -7.86 13.37 -0.23
C SER A 148 -8.84 14.49 0.08
N LYS A 149 -10.06 14.35 -0.49
CA LYS A 149 -11.19 15.19 -0.13
C LYS A 149 -11.44 15.14 1.38
N GLN A 150 -11.70 16.32 1.94
CA GLN A 150 -11.98 16.52 3.35
C GLN A 150 -13.45 16.89 3.54
N PHE A 151 -14.11 16.28 4.51
CA PHE A 151 -15.46 16.65 4.93
C PHE A 151 -15.62 16.45 6.44
N LYS A 152 -16.75 16.89 7.01
CA LYS A 152 -17.03 16.70 8.42
C LYS A 152 -18.13 15.67 8.64
N THR A 153 -17.99 14.88 9.71
CA THR A 153 -19.08 14.04 10.21
C THR A 153 -20.21 14.90 10.76
N LYS A 154 -21.34 14.27 11.11
CA LYS A 154 -22.44 14.93 11.82
C LYS A 154 -22.00 15.52 13.16
N GLY A 155 -21.10 14.83 13.88
CA GLY A 155 -20.45 15.30 15.11
C GLY A 155 -19.36 16.35 14.92
N GLY A 156 -19.07 16.77 13.67
CA GLY A 156 -18.08 17.81 13.38
C GLY A 156 -16.63 17.34 13.26
N LEU A 157 -16.36 16.03 13.38
CA LEU A 157 -15.02 15.46 13.19
C LEU A 157 -14.60 15.54 11.73
N LEU A 158 -13.33 15.86 11.48
CA LEU A 158 -12.76 15.84 10.13
C LEU A 158 -12.67 14.38 9.64
N VAL A 159 -13.12 14.13 8.41
CA VAL A 159 -12.99 12.86 7.71
C VAL A 159 -12.11 13.07 6.48
N THR A 160 -11.04 12.27 6.39
CA THR A 160 -10.08 12.27 5.29
C THR A 160 -9.31 10.95 5.30
N THR A 161 -8.31 10.76 4.45
CA THR A 161 -7.44 9.57 4.51
C THR A 161 -6.38 9.68 5.60
N ALA A 162 -5.90 8.55 6.11
CA ALA A 162 -4.85 8.53 7.15
C ALA A 162 -3.59 9.32 6.72
N THR A 163 -3.18 9.18 5.46
CA THR A 163 -2.06 9.94 4.89
C THR A 163 -2.33 11.44 4.86
N THR A 164 -3.54 11.87 4.51
CA THR A 164 -3.90 13.29 4.54
C THR A 164 -3.91 13.86 5.95
N ASN A 165 -4.40 13.10 6.93
CA ASN A 165 -4.30 13.48 8.34
C ASN A 165 -2.84 13.71 8.76
N VAL A 166 -1.94 12.80 8.35
CA VAL A 166 -0.50 12.94 8.59
C VAL A 166 0.07 14.16 7.87
N TYR A 167 -0.26 14.41 6.60
CA TYR A 167 0.27 15.56 5.85
C TYR A 167 -0.18 16.92 6.40
N LEU A 168 -1.37 16.99 6.98
CA LEU A 168 -1.89 18.20 7.64
C LEU A 168 -1.20 18.48 8.97
N SER A 169 -0.58 17.47 9.60
CA SER A 169 0.06 17.61 10.90
C SER A 169 1.31 18.49 10.86
N GLN A 170 1.43 19.37 11.86
CA GLN A 170 2.64 20.13 12.10
C GLN A 170 3.81 19.23 12.54
N THR A 171 3.53 18.17 13.30
CA THR A 171 4.51 17.16 13.71
C THR A 171 5.13 16.47 12.50
N PHE A 172 4.33 16.17 11.49
CA PHE A 172 4.81 15.62 10.23
C PHE A 172 5.72 16.61 9.50
N LYS A 173 5.29 17.86 9.33
CA LYS A 173 6.10 18.90 8.66
C LYS A 173 7.46 19.10 9.34
N ASN A 174 7.47 19.11 10.67
CA ASN A 174 8.71 19.20 11.46
C ASN A 174 9.57 17.94 11.28
N THR A 175 8.97 16.75 11.37
CA THR A 175 9.69 15.48 11.19
C THR A 175 10.32 15.40 9.81
N MET A 176 9.60 15.72 8.73
CA MET A 176 10.13 15.71 7.36
C MET A 176 11.30 16.68 7.17
N LYS A 177 11.30 17.81 7.88
CA LYS A 177 12.43 18.74 7.89
C LYS A 177 13.64 18.14 8.63
N ASP A 178 13.39 17.51 9.78
CA ASP A 178 14.44 16.92 10.60
C ASP A 178 15.13 15.73 9.89
N ILE A 179 14.36 14.93 9.15
CA ILE A 179 14.87 13.80 8.34
C ILE A 179 15.22 14.18 6.89
N GLN A 180 15.41 15.47 6.59
CA GLN A 180 15.84 15.97 5.27
C GLN A 180 14.98 15.45 4.08
N SER A 181 13.70 15.21 4.32
CA SER A 181 12.75 14.62 3.37
C SER A 181 11.70 15.64 2.92
N GLN A 182 12.10 16.90 2.73
CA GLN A 182 11.18 17.96 2.31
C GLN A 182 10.77 17.78 0.85
N CYS A 183 9.46 17.88 0.57
CA CYS A 183 8.94 17.79 -0.79
C CYS A 183 9.35 19.02 -1.63
N CYS A 184 9.70 18.80 -2.91
CA CYS A 184 9.92 19.88 -3.87
C CYS A 184 8.66 20.68 -4.20
N SER A 185 7.49 20.07 -4.01
CA SER A 185 6.21 20.66 -4.39
C SER A 185 5.59 21.46 -3.23
N PRO A 186 4.98 22.62 -3.53
CA PRO A 186 4.32 23.42 -2.51
C PRO A 186 3.04 22.75 -2.01
N GLU A 187 2.57 23.17 -0.83
CA GLU A 187 1.37 22.59 -0.19
C GLU A 187 0.14 22.68 -1.09
N GLU A 188 -0.03 23.77 -1.85
CA GLU A 188 -1.17 23.94 -2.75
C GLU A 188 -1.22 22.89 -3.87
N VAL A 189 -0.07 22.31 -4.25
CA VAL A 189 0.00 21.19 -5.20
C VAL A 189 -0.39 19.88 -4.53
N ILE A 190 0.11 19.63 -3.31
CA ILE A 190 -0.16 18.41 -2.53
C ILE A 190 -1.65 18.33 -2.12
N PHE A 191 -2.23 19.47 -1.73
CA PHE A 191 -3.59 19.58 -1.21
C PHE A 191 -4.66 19.89 -2.26
N SER A 192 -4.29 19.91 -3.54
CA SER A 192 -5.25 20.03 -4.62
C SER A 192 -6.04 18.74 -4.83
N LEU A 193 -7.31 18.89 -5.20
CA LEU A 193 -8.21 17.78 -5.51
C LEU A 193 -8.15 17.36 -7.00
N ASP A 194 -7.52 18.16 -7.85
CA ASP A 194 -7.27 17.81 -9.25
C ASP A 194 -5.92 17.12 -9.36
N TYR A 195 -5.98 15.80 -9.48
CA TYR A 195 -4.81 14.94 -9.59
C TYR A 195 -3.94 15.27 -10.79
N ASN A 196 -4.54 15.51 -11.96
CA ASN A 196 -3.79 15.68 -13.20
C ASN A 196 -2.99 16.98 -13.16
N GLN A 197 -3.59 18.05 -12.63
CA GLN A 197 -2.89 19.31 -12.41
C GLN A 197 -1.80 19.18 -11.34
N SER A 198 -2.09 18.50 -10.23
CA SER A 198 -1.10 18.24 -9.18
C SER A 198 0.08 17.43 -9.70
N LEU A 199 -0.15 16.36 -10.46
CA LEU A 199 0.90 15.52 -11.04
C LEU A 199 1.81 16.32 -11.97
N TYR A 200 1.23 17.10 -12.90
CA TYR A 200 2.00 17.98 -13.77
C TYR A 200 2.88 18.94 -12.97
N CYS A 201 2.32 19.54 -11.91
CA CYS A 201 3.09 20.45 -11.04
C CYS A 201 4.13 19.73 -10.18
N HIS A 202 3.91 18.48 -9.75
CA HIS A 202 4.94 17.68 -9.08
C HIS A 202 6.15 17.46 -9.99
N LEU A 203 5.91 17.05 -11.24
CA LEU A 203 6.96 16.88 -12.24
C LEU A 203 7.71 18.20 -12.49
N LEU A 204 6.97 19.30 -12.71
CA LEU A 204 7.56 20.62 -12.93
C LEU A 204 8.43 21.09 -11.76
N CYS A 205 7.93 21.01 -10.52
CA CYS A 205 8.70 21.35 -9.33
C CYS A 205 9.93 20.45 -9.17
N GLY A 206 9.81 19.16 -9.49
CA GLY A 206 10.93 18.22 -9.50
C GLY A 206 12.03 18.62 -10.48
N LEU A 207 11.68 19.06 -11.69
CA LEU A 207 12.63 19.52 -12.70
C LEU A 207 13.32 20.84 -12.30
N ILE A 208 12.55 21.79 -11.76
CA ILE A 208 13.08 23.07 -11.25
C ILE A 208 14.13 22.81 -10.15
N CYS A 209 13.86 21.84 -9.28
CA CYS A 209 14.75 21.43 -8.20
C CYS A 209 15.67 20.26 -8.59
N SER A 210 15.93 20.01 -9.88
CA SER A 210 16.61 18.80 -10.38
C SER A 210 17.91 18.47 -9.64
N GLU A 211 18.76 19.47 -9.42
CA GLU A 211 20.04 19.34 -8.70
C GLU A 211 19.88 19.14 -7.18
N GLU A 212 18.75 19.54 -6.59
CA GLU A 212 18.50 19.39 -5.16
C GLU A 212 17.88 18.04 -4.79
N VAL A 213 17.28 17.31 -5.75
CA VAL A 213 16.56 16.06 -5.47
C VAL A 213 17.53 14.96 -5.05
N GLN A 214 17.36 14.45 -3.83
CA GLN A 214 18.14 13.35 -3.24
C GLN A 214 17.44 12.00 -3.36
N PHE A 215 16.13 11.96 -3.51
CA PHE A 215 15.38 10.72 -3.74
C PHE A 215 13.98 11.01 -4.29
N LEU A 216 13.36 9.96 -4.84
CA LEU A 216 11.98 9.98 -5.30
C LEU A 216 11.10 9.19 -4.34
N PHE A 217 9.88 9.65 -4.11
CA PHE A 217 8.93 8.99 -3.24
C PHE A 217 7.48 9.03 -3.75
N SER A 218 6.75 7.96 -3.54
CA SER A 218 5.28 7.97 -3.52
C SER A 218 4.79 6.88 -2.57
N ALA A 219 3.53 6.97 -2.14
CA ALA A 219 2.92 5.92 -1.32
C ALA A 219 2.99 4.55 -2.00
N PHE A 220 2.77 4.49 -3.32
CA PHE A 220 2.70 3.23 -4.08
C PHE A 220 3.55 3.29 -5.36
N ALA A 221 4.17 2.16 -5.71
CA ALA A 221 4.93 1.98 -6.95
C ALA A 221 4.15 2.39 -8.21
N HIS A 222 2.86 2.03 -8.26
CA HIS A 222 1.94 2.42 -9.34
C HIS A 222 1.97 3.94 -9.61
N SER A 223 1.96 4.77 -8.56
CA SER A 223 1.92 6.22 -8.69
C SER A 223 3.18 6.79 -9.32
N ILE A 224 4.34 6.20 -9.03
CA ILE A 224 5.62 6.60 -9.65
C ILE A 224 5.63 6.19 -11.12
N VAL A 225 5.23 4.94 -11.44
CA VAL A 225 5.12 4.50 -12.84
C VAL A 225 4.14 5.38 -13.62
N HIS A 226 2.99 5.70 -13.04
CA HIS A 226 2.01 6.57 -13.66
C HIS A 226 2.57 7.98 -13.88
N ALA A 227 3.28 8.54 -12.89
CA ALA A 227 3.92 9.84 -13.03
C ALA A 227 4.90 9.89 -14.22
N PHE A 228 5.73 8.85 -14.38
CA PHE A 228 6.65 8.78 -15.50
C PHE A 228 5.96 8.49 -16.83
N ARG A 229 4.95 7.61 -16.90
CA ARG A 229 4.13 7.44 -18.11
C ARG A 229 3.46 8.74 -18.55
N THR A 230 3.07 9.59 -17.61
CA THR A 230 2.55 10.93 -17.90
C THR A 230 3.66 11.87 -18.34
N PHE A 231 4.84 11.84 -17.68
CA PHE A 231 6.01 12.60 -18.09
C PHE A 231 6.40 12.34 -19.55
N GLU A 232 6.39 11.08 -20.00
CA GLU A 232 6.66 10.71 -21.40
C GLU A 232 5.78 11.46 -22.41
N GLN A 233 4.58 11.90 -21.99
CA GLN A 233 3.61 12.58 -22.84
C GLN A 233 3.69 14.11 -22.76
N VAL A 234 4.24 14.67 -21.66
CA VAL A 234 4.15 16.11 -21.36
C VAL A 234 5.51 16.77 -21.11
N TRP A 235 6.62 16.06 -21.29
CA TRP A 235 7.96 16.59 -21.01
C TRP A 235 8.30 17.83 -21.86
N GLU A 236 7.82 17.92 -23.10
CA GLU A 236 8.01 19.10 -23.96
C GLU A 236 7.28 20.33 -23.42
N ASP A 237 6.03 20.16 -22.95
CA ASP A 237 5.26 21.21 -22.28
C ASP A 237 6.00 21.69 -21.01
N LEU A 238 6.53 20.75 -20.21
CA LEU A 238 7.30 21.05 -19.00
C LEU A 238 8.58 21.85 -19.32
N CYS A 239 9.30 21.49 -20.38
CA CYS A 239 10.45 22.25 -20.86
C CYS A 239 10.05 23.66 -21.31
N CYS A 240 8.91 23.82 -21.98
CA CYS A 240 8.39 25.11 -22.41
C CYS A 240 8.09 26.02 -21.19
N ASP A 241 7.40 25.48 -20.19
CA ASP A 241 7.07 26.20 -18.96
C ASP A 241 8.33 26.70 -18.23
N ILE A 242 9.38 25.86 -18.15
CA ILE A 242 10.67 26.23 -17.55
C ILE A 242 11.38 27.30 -18.38
N ARG A 243 11.38 27.16 -19.72
CA ARG A 243 12.06 28.09 -20.64
C ARG A 243 11.48 29.50 -20.52
N GLU A 244 10.16 29.60 -20.66
CA GLU A 244 9.45 30.87 -20.67
C GLU A 244 9.22 31.43 -19.26
N GLY A 245 9.32 30.60 -18.24
CA GLY A 245 9.00 31.00 -16.87
C GLY A 245 7.50 31.21 -16.65
N VAL A 246 6.65 30.63 -17.50
CA VAL A 246 5.19 30.79 -17.48
C VAL A 246 4.52 29.43 -17.41
N LEU A 247 3.63 29.26 -16.44
CA LEU A 247 2.93 27.99 -16.24
C LEU A 247 1.85 27.77 -17.32
N SER A 248 1.85 26.58 -17.91
CA SER A 248 0.90 26.13 -18.93
C SER A 248 -0.55 26.44 -18.60
N SER A 249 -1.36 26.73 -19.62
CA SER A 249 -2.81 26.93 -19.49
C SER A 249 -3.56 25.68 -19.03
N ARG A 250 -2.91 24.51 -19.07
CA ARG A 250 -3.40 23.25 -18.47
C ARG A 250 -3.71 23.39 -16.98
N ILE A 251 -2.94 24.21 -16.27
CA ILE A 251 -3.15 24.44 -14.85
C ILE A 251 -4.18 25.57 -14.70
N THR A 252 -5.39 25.22 -14.30
CA THR A 252 -6.50 26.18 -14.17
C THR A 252 -6.74 26.61 -12.72
N ILE A 253 -6.26 25.84 -11.74
CA ILE A 253 -6.51 26.10 -10.32
C ILE A 253 -5.69 27.32 -9.84
N PRO A 254 -6.33 28.44 -9.42
CA PRO A 254 -5.62 29.67 -9.09
C PRO A 254 -4.60 29.54 -7.96
N ALA A 255 -4.91 28.74 -6.93
CA ALA A 255 -4.00 28.50 -5.81
C ALA A 255 -2.71 27.79 -6.25
N ILE A 256 -2.82 26.73 -7.06
CA ILE A 256 -1.65 26.06 -7.66
C ILE A 256 -0.88 27.03 -8.55
N ARG A 257 -1.58 27.74 -9.47
CA ARG A 257 -0.92 28.67 -10.39
C ARG A 257 -0.10 29.70 -9.62
N SER A 258 -0.67 30.31 -8.58
CA SER A 258 0.01 31.29 -7.74
C SER A 258 1.23 30.68 -7.03
N ALA A 259 1.07 29.49 -6.42
CA ALA A 259 2.14 28.83 -5.69
C ALA A 259 3.32 28.44 -6.59
N VAL A 260 3.05 27.80 -7.73
CA VAL A 260 4.08 27.31 -8.67
C VAL A 260 4.73 28.46 -9.42
N SER A 261 3.99 29.51 -9.78
CA SER A 261 4.57 30.69 -10.46
C SER A 261 5.61 31.42 -9.59
N ARG A 262 5.57 31.29 -8.26
CA ARG A 262 6.63 31.82 -7.37
C ARG A 262 7.95 31.06 -7.50
N LEU A 263 7.89 29.79 -7.88
CA LEU A 263 9.06 28.93 -8.09
C LEU A 263 9.60 29.05 -9.51
N LEU A 264 8.74 29.38 -10.47
CA LEU A 264 9.06 29.45 -11.88
C LEU A 264 9.74 30.78 -12.24
N ARG A 265 10.88 30.71 -12.90
CA ARG A 265 11.60 31.85 -13.49
C ARG A 265 12.08 31.43 -14.87
N PRO A 266 12.10 32.34 -15.88
CA PRO A 266 12.59 31.98 -17.21
C PRO A 266 14.00 31.39 -17.12
N ASN A 267 14.15 30.12 -17.50
CA ASN A 267 15.42 29.41 -17.43
C ASN A 267 15.63 28.56 -18.70
N PRO A 268 15.98 29.19 -19.84
CA PRO A 268 16.23 28.47 -21.09
C PRO A 268 17.34 27.43 -20.98
N GLN A 269 18.38 27.69 -20.18
CA GLN A 269 19.51 26.77 -20.02
C GLN A 269 19.10 25.44 -19.37
N LEU A 270 18.29 25.50 -18.30
CA LEU A 270 17.75 24.29 -17.68
C LEU A 270 16.80 23.56 -18.64
N ALA A 271 15.92 24.29 -19.32
CA ALA A 271 14.98 23.71 -20.29
C ALA A 271 15.70 22.99 -21.43
N ASP A 272 16.75 23.59 -22.01
CA ASP A 272 17.55 22.99 -23.07
C ASP A 272 18.33 21.77 -22.56
N THR A 273 18.84 21.84 -21.33
CA THR A 273 19.51 20.69 -20.69
C THR A 273 18.57 19.50 -20.53
N ILE A 274 17.37 19.71 -19.96
CA ILE A 274 16.34 18.68 -19.82
C ILE A 274 15.92 18.15 -21.19
N TYR A 275 15.69 19.05 -22.16
CA TYR A 275 15.28 18.67 -23.50
C TYR A 275 16.31 17.76 -24.17
N ASN A 276 17.59 18.14 -24.13
CA ASN A 276 18.68 17.35 -24.70
C ASN A 276 18.81 15.99 -24.00
N LYS A 277 18.63 15.93 -22.68
CA LYS A 277 18.59 14.67 -21.94
C LYS A 277 17.45 13.78 -22.42
N CYS A 278 16.22 14.30 -22.46
CA CYS A 278 15.03 13.55 -22.88
C CYS A 278 15.14 13.00 -24.31
N VAL A 279 15.60 13.81 -25.28
CA VAL A 279 15.74 13.37 -26.69
C VAL A 279 16.79 12.26 -26.85
N ASN A 280 17.83 12.26 -26.01
CA ASN A 280 18.90 11.26 -26.08
C ASN A 280 18.57 9.97 -25.32
N LEU A 281 17.48 9.93 -24.53
CA LEU A 281 17.04 8.73 -23.85
C LEU A 281 16.42 7.74 -24.83
N SER A 282 16.95 6.52 -24.86
CA SER A 282 16.34 5.42 -25.60
C SER A 282 15.24 4.77 -24.77
N SER A 283 13.99 4.86 -25.23
CA SER A 283 12.83 4.25 -24.58
C SER A 283 12.64 4.66 -23.11
N TRP A 284 13.12 5.85 -22.70
CA TRP A 284 13.04 6.35 -21.31
C TRP A 284 13.79 5.52 -20.26
N TYR A 285 14.70 4.64 -20.68
CA TYR A 285 15.52 3.87 -19.75
C TYR A 285 16.44 4.79 -18.94
N GLY A 286 16.42 4.67 -17.60
CA GLY A 286 17.26 5.51 -16.73
C GLY A 286 16.88 6.98 -16.69
N VAL A 287 15.64 7.32 -17.06
CA VAL A 287 15.15 8.72 -17.03
C VAL A 287 15.30 9.37 -15.64
N ILE A 288 15.17 8.59 -14.56
CA ILE A 288 15.27 9.12 -13.19
C ILE A 288 16.70 9.63 -12.90
N PRO A 289 17.76 8.78 -12.94
CA PRO A 289 19.11 9.25 -12.68
C PRO A 289 19.59 10.27 -13.73
N GLU A 290 19.08 10.25 -14.97
CA GLU A 290 19.44 11.23 -15.99
C GLU A 290 18.92 12.64 -15.64
N LEU A 291 17.67 12.76 -15.21
CA LEU A 291 17.05 14.05 -14.87
C LEU A 291 17.35 14.53 -13.45
N TRP A 292 17.56 13.60 -12.51
CA TRP A 292 17.87 13.88 -11.11
C TRP A 292 19.18 13.19 -10.72
N PRO A 293 20.34 13.74 -11.12
CA PRO A 293 21.64 13.07 -10.99
C PRO A 293 22.08 12.83 -9.54
N ASN A 294 21.51 13.58 -8.58
CA ASN A 294 21.81 13.44 -7.16
C ASN A 294 20.88 12.47 -6.42
N ALA A 295 19.89 11.88 -7.11
CA ALA A 295 19.00 10.89 -6.52
C ALA A 295 19.79 9.65 -6.06
N LYS A 296 19.51 9.19 -4.85
CA LYS A 296 20.18 8.04 -4.21
C LYS A 296 19.35 6.76 -4.28
N TYR A 297 18.03 6.88 -4.33
CA TYR A 297 17.09 5.78 -4.37
C TYR A 297 15.70 6.23 -4.79
N VAL A 298 14.85 5.26 -5.13
CA VAL A 298 13.41 5.42 -5.33
C VAL A 298 12.70 4.65 -4.22
N CYS A 299 11.82 5.32 -3.47
CA CYS A 299 11.15 4.75 -2.29
C CYS A 299 9.63 4.77 -2.43
N GLY A 300 8.97 3.72 -1.96
CA GLY A 300 7.50 3.63 -1.91
C GLY A 300 7.04 2.22 -1.56
N ILE A 301 5.74 2.00 -1.37
CA ILE A 301 5.24 0.64 -1.15
C ILE A 301 5.33 -0.12 -2.49
N MET A 302 6.13 -1.18 -2.46
CA MET A 302 6.57 -1.94 -3.64
C MET A 302 6.26 -3.44 -3.53
N THR A 303 5.69 -3.89 -2.41
CA THR A 303 5.33 -5.29 -2.13
C THR A 303 3.89 -5.62 -2.51
N GLY A 304 3.59 -6.93 -2.64
CA GLY A 304 2.25 -7.44 -2.91
C GLY A 304 1.71 -6.93 -4.25
N SER A 305 0.52 -6.30 -4.23
CA SER A 305 -0.14 -5.72 -5.42
C SER A 305 0.71 -4.76 -6.28
N MET A 306 1.83 -4.29 -5.72
CA MET A 306 2.73 -3.33 -6.33
C MET A 306 3.92 -3.97 -7.08
N GLU A 307 4.23 -5.23 -6.82
CA GLU A 307 5.30 -6.00 -7.48
C GLU A 307 5.26 -5.96 -9.02
N PRO A 308 4.08 -6.04 -9.70
CA PRO A 308 4.03 -5.91 -11.16
C PRO A 308 4.61 -4.61 -11.72
N TYR A 309 4.69 -3.55 -10.92
CA TYR A 309 5.24 -2.27 -11.37
C TYR A 309 6.77 -2.21 -11.28
N LEU A 310 7.42 -3.18 -10.63
CA LEU A 310 8.86 -3.14 -10.36
C LEU A 310 9.70 -3.23 -11.63
N SER A 311 9.29 -4.04 -12.62
CA SER A 311 9.99 -4.11 -13.91
C SER A 311 10.06 -2.73 -14.57
N LYS A 312 8.92 -2.02 -14.64
CA LYS A 312 8.87 -0.67 -15.23
C LYS A 312 9.58 0.37 -14.36
N LEU A 313 9.53 0.24 -13.03
CA LEU A 313 10.30 1.13 -12.15
C LEU A 313 11.81 0.93 -12.30
N ARG A 314 12.30 -0.31 -12.37
CA ARG A 314 13.71 -0.61 -12.64
C ARG A 314 14.14 -0.03 -13.98
N HIS A 315 13.29 -0.10 -15.00
CA HIS A 315 13.53 0.54 -16.28
C HIS A 315 13.75 2.06 -16.15
N TYR A 316 12.90 2.77 -15.40
CA TYR A 316 13.07 4.22 -15.18
C TYR A 316 14.23 4.57 -14.24
N ALA A 317 14.46 3.75 -13.22
CA ALA A 317 15.47 3.96 -12.19
C ALA A 317 16.88 3.54 -12.61
N ALA A 318 17.00 2.67 -13.62
CA ALA A 318 18.23 2.01 -14.04
C ALA A 318 18.99 1.41 -12.84
N ASN A 319 20.11 2.03 -12.46
CA ASN A 319 20.99 1.54 -11.39
C ASN A 319 20.59 2.06 -10.00
N LEU A 320 19.58 2.94 -9.89
CA LEU A 320 19.16 3.43 -8.58
C LEU A 320 18.45 2.33 -7.78
N PRO A 321 18.81 2.13 -6.50
CA PRO A 321 18.12 1.22 -5.60
C PRO A 321 16.62 1.52 -5.52
N LEU A 322 15.81 0.46 -5.60
CA LEU A 322 14.39 0.49 -5.30
C LEU A 322 14.18 0.03 -3.86
N MET A 323 13.55 0.86 -3.03
CA MET A 323 13.35 0.57 -1.61
C MET A 323 11.87 0.52 -1.27
N SER A 324 11.46 -0.58 -0.67
CA SER A 324 10.13 -0.70 -0.06
C SER A 324 10.02 0.24 1.14
N ALA A 325 9.00 1.09 1.14
CA ALA A 325 8.60 1.90 2.28
C ALA A 325 8.00 1.03 3.40
N ASP A 326 7.65 1.66 4.51
CA ASP A 326 7.22 0.99 5.74
C ASP A 326 5.90 0.20 5.58
N TYR A 327 5.63 -0.69 6.53
CA TYR A 327 4.38 -1.47 6.56
C TYR A 327 3.37 -0.89 7.54
N GLY A 328 2.21 -0.49 7.02
CA GLY A 328 1.12 0.05 7.81
C GLY A 328 -0.22 0.10 7.09
N SER A 329 -1.23 0.54 7.82
CA SER A 329 -2.63 0.62 7.40
C SER A 329 -3.29 1.87 7.96
N SER A 330 -4.57 2.11 7.63
CA SER A 330 -5.33 3.20 8.28
C SER A 330 -5.64 2.92 9.74
N GLU A 331 -5.68 1.63 10.11
CA GLU A 331 -5.84 1.12 11.47
C GLU A 331 -4.60 1.35 12.35
N GLY A 332 -3.43 1.46 11.74
CA GLY A 332 -2.16 1.74 12.42
C GLY A 332 -0.96 1.28 11.60
N TRP A 333 0.20 1.85 11.91
CA TRP A 333 1.48 1.34 11.40
C TRP A 333 1.94 0.11 12.19
N ILE A 334 2.77 -0.71 11.56
CA ILE A 334 3.13 -2.03 12.08
C ILE A 334 4.64 -2.21 12.14
N GLY A 335 5.34 -2.02 11.02
CA GLY A 335 6.76 -2.31 10.93
C GLY A 335 7.55 -1.35 10.06
N ALA A 336 8.80 -1.13 10.48
CA ALA A 336 9.79 -0.34 9.78
C ALA A 336 10.61 -1.23 8.83
N ASN A 337 10.95 -0.73 7.64
CA ASN A 337 11.98 -1.36 6.82
C ASN A 337 13.37 -0.94 7.35
N ILE A 338 14.07 -1.87 8.00
CA ILE A 338 15.42 -1.66 8.57
C ILE A 338 16.53 -2.26 7.70
N ASP A 339 16.18 -2.98 6.65
CA ASP A 339 17.10 -3.64 5.71
C ASP A 339 16.94 -2.99 4.33
N PRO A 340 17.32 -1.71 4.16
CA PRO A 340 17.02 -0.93 2.96
C PRO A 340 17.74 -1.40 1.69
N GLU A 341 18.72 -2.29 1.83
CA GLU A 341 19.47 -2.89 0.72
C GLU A 341 18.78 -4.14 0.15
N GLU A 342 17.81 -4.71 0.87
CA GLU A 342 17.03 -5.83 0.38
C GLU A 342 16.15 -5.39 -0.81
N PRO A 343 16.10 -6.18 -1.90
CA PRO A 343 15.23 -5.86 -3.01
C PRO A 343 13.76 -5.89 -2.59
N PRO A 344 12.89 -5.15 -3.29
CA PRO A 344 11.48 -5.04 -2.88
C PRO A 344 10.74 -6.38 -2.72
N GLU A 345 11.09 -7.40 -3.51
CA GLU A 345 10.49 -8.74 -3.46
C GLU A 345 10.83 -9.54 -2.19
N SER A 346 12.00 -9.28 -1.59
CA SER A 346 12.41 -9.87 -0.30
C SER A 346 12.26 -8.89 0.87
N ALA A 347 11.68 -7.71 0.64
CA ALA A 347 11.54 -6.70 1.67
C ALA A 347 10.81 -7.25 2.90
N THR A 348 11.41 -6.98 4.07
CA THR A 348 10.83 -7.34 5.36
C THR A 348 10.61 -6.10 6.21
N PHE A 349 9.66 -6.20 7.13
CA PHE A 349 9.24 -5.11 7.99
C PHE A 349 9.35 -5.55 9.44
N THR A 350 10.27 -4.93 10.18
CA THR A 350 10.51 -5.26 11.58
C THR A 350 9.49 -4.54 12.44
N VAL A 351 8.72 -5.29 13.23
CA VAL A 351 7.64 -4.74 14.05
C VAL A 351 8.21 -3.90 15.19
N LEU A 352 7.69 -2.68 15.37
CA LEU A 352 7.99 -1.88 16.56
C LEU A 352 7.06 -2.34 17.69
N PRO A 353 7.58 -2.89 18.80
CA PRO A 353 6.73 -3.50 19.83
C PRO A 353 5.98 -2.49 20.71
N ASN A 354 6.23 -1.18 20.58
CA ASN A 354 5.68 -0.13 21.45
C ASN A 354 4.50 0.68 20.84
N ILE A 355 4.24 0.51 19.53
CA ILE A 355 3.26 1.32 18.80
C ILE A 355 1.84 0.72 18.83
N GLY A 356 1.71 -0.52 19.29
CA GLY A 356 0.46 -1.26 19.39
C GLY A 356 0.71 -2.64 19.97
N TYR A 357 -0.34 -3.32 20.42
CA TYR A 357 -0.25 -4.72 20.85
C TYR A 357 -0.64 -5.65 19.69
N PHE A 358 0.26 -6.57 19.33
CA PHE A 358 0.16 -7.40 18.15
C PHE A 358 -0.04 -8.88 18.52
N GLU A 359 -1.04 -9.49 17.88
CA GLU A 359 -1.30 -10.93 17.93
C GLU A 359 -1.34 -11.49 16.50
N PHE A 360 -1.21 -12.81 16.37
CA PHE A 360 -1.08 -13.49 15.09
C PHE A 360 -1.92 -14.76 15.07
N ILE A 361 -2.81 -14.91 14.07
CA ILE A 361 -3.59 -16.15 13.87
C ILE A 361 -2.80 -17.07 12.94
N PRO A 362 -2.36 -18.27 13.38
CA PRO A 362 -1.68 -19.22 12.50
C PRO A 362 -2.59 -19.67 11.34
N LEU A 363 -2.07 -19.69 10.11
CA LEU A 363 -2.84 -20.15 8.94
C LEU A 363 -2.64 -21.62 8.60
N LYS A 364 -1.54 -22.25 9.05
CA LYS A 364 -1.43 -23.71 8.98
C LYS A 364 -2.29 -24.34 10.07
N GLU A 365 -3.21 -25.22 9.68
CA GLU A 365 -3.76 -26.21 10.60
C GLU A 365 -2.58 -27.06 11.08
N ARG A 366 -2.24 -27.00 12.38
CA ARG A 366 -1.31 -27.99 12.94
C ARG A 366 -1.94 -29.35 12.67
N GLY A 367 -1.26 -30.16 11.86
CA GLY A 367 -1.76 -31.44 11.40
C GLY A 367 -2.35 -32.25 12.56
N HIS A 368 -3.44 -32.94 12.26
CA HIS A 368 -4.04 -33.97 13.11
C HIS A 368 -2.99 -35.03 13.51
N GLU A 369 -2.19 -34.73 14.52
CA GLU A 369 -1.37 -35.69 15.26
C GLU A 369 -1.70 -35.59 16.75
N GLN A 370 -3.00 -35.59 17.06
CA GLN A 370 -3.51 -36.13 18.32
C GLN A 370 -4.79 -36.88 17.98
N MET A 371 -4.62 -38.15 17.60
CA MET A 371 -5.70 -39.13 17.66
C MET A 371 -6.19 -39.17 19.10
N VAL A 372 -7.38 -38.62 19.35
CA VAL A 372 -8.20 -39.03 20.49
C VAL A 372 -9.45 -39.63 19.88
N GLU A 373 -9.47 -40.96 19.86
CA GLU A 373 -10.71 -41.73 19.81
C GLU A 373 -11.61 -41.24 20.95
N ASN A 374 -12.71 -40.56 20.62
CA ASN A 374 -14.04 -40.90 21.11
C ASN A 374 -15.12 -39.96 20.55
N CYS A 375 -16.04 -40.59 19.82
CA CYS A 375 -17.42 -40.25 19.49
C CYS A 375 -17.95 -38.81 19.64
N ALA A 376 -18.45 -38.33 18.49
CA ALA A 376 -19.70 -37.61 18.31
C ALA A 376 -19.87 -36.27 19.07
N SER A 377 -19.31 -35.20 18.50
CA SER A 377 -19.97 -33.89 18.51
C SER A 377 -19.60 -33.08 17.25
N ILE A 378 -20.66 -32.51 16.67
CA ILE A 378 -20.79 -31.49 15.63
C ILE A 378 -19.48 -30.82 15.17
N ILE A 379 -19.23 -30.86 13.87
CA ILE A 379 -18.14 -30.20 13.13
C ILE A 379 -18.13 -28.69 13.46
N GLY A 380 -17.31 -28.32 14.44
CA GLY A 380 -16.90 -26.95 14.70
C GLY A 380 -15.40 -26.87 14.49
N HIS A 381 -14.96 -26.45 13.29
CA HIS A 381 -13.57 -26.04 13.09
C HIS A 381 -13.29 -24.89 14.06
N ARG A 382 -12.60 -25.19 15.17
CA ARG A 382 -12.18 -24.19 16.15
C ARG A 382 -11.07 -23.39 15.46
N GLU A 383 -11.31 -22.10 15.17
CA GLU A 383 -10.25 -21.23 14.65
C GLU A 383 -9.04 -21.29 15.60
N PRO A 384 -7.80 -21.38 15.07
CA PRO A 384 -6.61 -21.46 15.90
C PRO A 384 -6.47 -20.21 16.78
N GLU A 385 -6.05 -20.42 18.02
CA GLU A 385 -5.91 -19.35 19.00
C GLU A 385 -4.78 -18.39 18.61
N PRO A 386 -5.00 -17.06 18.68
CA PRO A 386 -3.95 -16.08 18.39
C PRO A 386 -2.77 -16.17 19.37
N ILE A 387 -1.57 -16.10 18.80
CA ILE A 387 -0.31 -16.05 19.55
C ILE A 387 0.28 -14.63 19.55
N GLY A 388 1.08 -14.30 20.56
CA GLY A 388 1.71 -13.00 20.71
C GLY A 388 2.88 -12.76 19.74
N LEU A 389 3.35 -11.52 19.68
CA LEU A 389 4.39 -11.04 18.77
C LEU A 389 5.67 -11.91 18.73
N THR A 390 6.12 -12.41 19.88
CA THR A 390 7.38 -13.16 20.02
C THR A 390 7.21 -14.68 19.92
N GLU A 391 5.97 -15.17 19.81
CA GLU A 391 5.63 -16.60 19.81
C GLU A 391 5.53 -17.19 18.39
N VAL A 392 5.68 -16.34 17.36
CA VAL A 392 5.60 -16.72 15.95
C VAL A 392 6.80 -17.54 15.48
N ASN A 393 6.61 -18.38 14.47
CA ASN A 393 7.65 -19.25 13.95
C ASN A 393 8.13 -18.79 12.57
N VAL A 394 9.46 -18.81 12.36
CA VAL A 394 10.06 -18.48 11.06
C VAL A 394 9.54 -19.42 9.96
N GLY A 395 9.18 -18.84 8.82
CA GLY A 395 8.67 -19.57 7.66
C GLY A 395 7.16 -19.82 7.69
N GLU A 396 6.49 -19.59 8.83
CA GLU A 396 5.04 -19.76 8.98
C GLU A 396 4.28 -18.49 8.59
N GLU A 397 3.02 -18.68 8.18
CA GLU A 397 2.12 -17.62 7.74
C GLU A 397 1.02 -17.35 8.77
N TYR A 398 0.71 -16.07 8.96
CA TYR A 398 -0.19 -15.59 9.99
C TYR A 398 -1.08 -14.46 9.48
N GLU A 399 -2.31 -14.40 9.99
CA GLU A 399 -3.14 -13.19 9.89
C GLU A 399 -2.80 -12.25 11.05
N VAL A 400 -2.58 -10.97 10.74
CA VAL A 400 -2.22 -9.95 11.73
C VAL A 400 -3.45 -9.45 12.50
N ILE A 401 -3.34 -9.43 13.82
CA ILE A 401 -4.28 -8.80 14.74
C ILE A 401 -3.59 -7.63 15.42
N ILE A 402 -4.30 -6.50 15.54
CA ILE A 402 -3.79 -5.30 16.19
C ILE A 402 -4.74 -4.79 17.27
N THR A 403 -4.16 -4.34 18.38
CA THR A 403 -4.82 -3.54 19.40
C THR A 403 -4.12 -2.18 19.49
N THR A 404 -4.87 -1.08 19.42
CA THR A 404 -4.33 0.28 19.26
C THR A 404 -4.79 1.24 20.35
N PHE A 405 -4.03 2.32 20.55
CA PHE A 405 -4.38 3.43 21.44
C PHE A 405 -5.69 4.12 21.04
N ALA A 406 -6.09 4.06 19.77
CA ALA A 406 -7.32 4.66 19.26
C ALA A 406 -8.57 3.80 19.47
N GLY A 407 -8.45 2.67 20.16
CA GLY A 407 -9.60 1.87 20.58
C GLY A 407 -10.03 0.78 19.59
N LEU A 408 -9.11 0.33 18.73
CA LEU A 408 -9.27 -0.96 18.06
C LEU A 408 -8.72 -2.04 18.98
N TYR A 409 -9.50 -3.04 19.33
CA TYR A 409 -9.10 -4.11 20.25
C TYR A 409 -9.21 -5.46 19.58
N ARG A 410 -8.13 -6.24 19.56
CA ARG A 410 -8.03 -7.54 18.89
C ARG A 410 -8.65 -7.51 17.48
N TYR A 411 -8.37 -6.43 16.77
CA TYR A 411 -8.92 -6.15 15.45
C TYR A 411 -8.17 -6.95 14.39
N ARG A 412 -8.92 -7.75 13.63
CA ARG A 412 -8.41 -8.52 12.48
C ARG A 412 -8.10 -7.57 11.33
N LEU A 413 -6.82 -7.37 11.05
CA LEU A 413 -6.38 -6.49 9.97
C LEU A 413 -6.75 -7.06 8.59
N GLY A 414 -6.75 -8.40 8.48
CA GLY A 414 -6.98 -9.13 7.24
C GLY A 414 -5.76 -9.21 6.32
N ASP A 415 -4.62 -8.70 6.77
CA ASP A 415 -3.32 -8.85 6.10
C ASP A 415 -2.68 -10.18 6.55
N VAL A 416 -2.17 -10.94 5.58
CA VAL A 416 -1.43 -12.18 5.77
C VAL A 416 0.06 -11.90 5.62
N VAL A 417 0.84 -12.31 6.60
CA VAL A 417 2.29 -12.13 6.65
C VAL A 417 3.00 -13.45 6.89
N LYS A 418 4.19 -13.59 6.31
CA LYS A 418 5.13 -14.67 6.58
C LYS A 418 6.23 -14.16 7.50
N ILE A 419 6.63 -14.94 8.49
CA ILE A 419 7.77 -14.58 9.35
C ILE A 419 9.07 -14.91 8.62
N ALA A 420 9.80 -13.87 8.19
CA ALA A 420 11.06 -14.04 7.49
C ALA A 420 12.23 -14.32 8.44
N GLY A 421 12.12 -13.86 9.69
CA GLY A 421 13.16 -13.99 10.69
C GLY A 421 12.86 -13.11 11.89
N PHE A 422 13.89 -12.81 12.68
CA PHE A 422 13.81 -11.92 13.85
C PHE A 422 14.91 -10.87 13.79
N HIS A 423 14.60 -9.67 14.28
CA HIS A 423 15.59 -8.67 14.67
C HIS A 423 15.60 -8.61 16.20
N ASN A 424 16.68 -9.03 16.83
CA ASN A 424 16.70 -9.30 18.26
C ASN A 424 15.54 -10.25 18.65
N SER A 425 14.55 -9.80 19.44
CA SER A 425 13.37 -10.61 19.82
C SER A 425 12.07 -10.22 19.13
N THR A 426 12.06 -9.23 18.22
CA THR A 426 10.86 -8.86 17.44
C THR A 426 10.90 -9.50 16.02
N PRO A 427 9.77 -9.96 15.45
CA PRO A 427 9.77 -10.60 14.15
C PRO A 427 9.96 -9.61 12.99
N LYS A 428 10.59 -10.11 11.92
CA LYS A 428 10.61 -9.50 10.60
C LYS A 428 9.48 -10.08 9.76
N LEU A 429 8.53 -9.23 9.35
CA LEU A 429 7.35 -9.63 8.60
C LEU A 429 7.59 -9.46 7.09
N GLN A 430 7.30 -10.48 6.30
CA GLN A 430 7.15 -10.38 4.86
C GLN A 430 5.66 -10.34 4.51
N PHE A 431 5.21 -9.28 3.85
CA PHE A 431 3.82 -9.18 3.40
C PHE A 431 3.53 -10.23 2.31
N VAL A 432 2.43 -10.97 2.44
CA VAL A 432 2.03 -11.97 1.44
C VAL A 432 0.84 -11.46 0.62
N HIS A 433 -0.32 -11.27 1.24
CA HIS A 433 -1.53 -10.79 0.57
C HIS A 433 -2.59 -10.29 1.56
N ARG A 434 -3.69 -9.73 1.04
CA ARG A 434 -4.92 -9.52 1.82
C ARG A 434 -5.84 -10.72 1.69
N ARG A 435 -6.40 -11.20 2.81
CA ARG A 435 -7.24 -12.41 2.86
C ARG A 435 -8.49 -12.32 1.98
N SER A 436 -9.04 -11.13 1.77
CA SER A 436 -10.29 -10.91 1.01
C SER A 436 -10.13 -10.91 -0.52
N LEU A 437 -8.93 -11.18 -1.07
CA LEU A 437 -8.61 -11.08 -2.50
C LEU A 437 -8.10 -12.42 -3.06
N ILE A 438 -8.98 -13.42 -3.12
CA ILE A 438 -8.68 -14.77 -3.62
C ILE A 438 -9.65 -15.11 -4.77
N LEU A 439 -9.13 -15.68 -5.85
CA LEU A 439 -9.90 -16.31 -6.92
C LEU A 439 -10.27 -17.74 -6.52
N THR A 440 -11.56 -18.05 -6.58
CA THR A 440 -12.12 -19.37 -6.24
C THR A 440 -13.32 -19.68 -7.12
N VAL A 441 -13.34 -20.84 -7.78
CA VAL A 441 -14.51 -21.40 -8.47
C VAL A 441 -15.06 -22.62 -7.74
N ASN A 442 -14.17 -23.51 -7.29
CA ASN A 442 -14.48 -24.78 -6.63
C ASN A 442 -13.70 -24.88 -5.30
N ILE A 443 -12.75 -25.82 -5.19
CA ILE A 443 -11.88 -25.98 -4.01
C ILE A 443 -10.60 -25.14 -4.08
N ASP A 444 -10.34 -24.53 -5.25
CA ASP A 444 -9.18 -23.70 -5.55
C ASP A 444 -9.17 -22.40 -4.74
N LYS A 445 -7.97 -21.97 -4.35
CA LYS A 445 -7.76 -20.72 -3.59
C LYS A 445 -6.54 -20.00 -4.14
N ASN A 446 -6.66 -19.42 -5.33
CA ASN A 446 -5.55 -18.68 -5.94
C ASN A 446 -5.55 -17.24 -5.44
N THR A 447 -4.43 -16.81 -4.86
CA THR A 447 -4.23 -15.48 -4.33
C THR A 447 -3.87 -14.48 -5.45
N GLU A 448 -3.84 -13.19 -5.10
CA GLU A 448 -3.27 -12.14 -5.95
C GLU A 448 -1.83 -12.46 -6.38
N LYS A 449 -1.04 -13.11 -5.52
CA LYS A 449 0.34 -13.52 -5.84
C LYS A 449 0.39 -14.63 -6.89
N ASP A 450 -0.50 -15.62 -6.80
CA ASP A 450 -0.57 -16.69 -7.78
C ASP A 450 -0.94 -16.14 -9.16
N LEU A 451 -1.89 -15.20 -9.20
CA LEU A 451 -2.23 -14.48 -10.42
C LEU A 451 -1.04 -13.67 -10.97
N GLN A 452 -0.32 -12.95 -10.12
CA GLN A 452 0.87 -12.20 -10.52
C GLN A 452 1.90 -13.10 -11.18
N LEU A 453 2.27 -14.22 -10.52
CA LEU A 453 3.24 -15.18 -11.04
C LEU A 453 2.78 -15.79 -12.38
N ALA A 454 1.49 -16.09 -12.51
CA ALA A 454 0.94 -16.60 -13.77
C ALA A 454 1.07 -15.57 -14.90
N VAL A 455 0.76 -14.30 -14.64
CA VAL A 455 0.89 -13.22 -15.62
C VAL A 455 2.35 -12.99 -15.99
N GLU A 456 3.26 -12.98 -15.02
CA GLU A 456 4.71 -12.85 -15.28
C GLU A 456 5.21 -13.94 -16.22
N GLU A 457 4.90 -15.20 -15.93
CA GLU A 457 5.34 -16.34 -16.73
C GLU A 457 4.79 -16.29 -18.16
N ALA A 458 3.51 -15.97 -18.31
CA ALA A 458 2.89 -15.87 -19.62
C ALA A 458 3.37 -14.63 -20.42
N SER A 459 3.68 -13.53 -19.74
CA SER A 459 4.11 -12.28 -20.38
C SER A 459 5.49 -12.38 -21.05
N LYS A 460 6.35 -13.30 -20.61
CA LYS A 460 7.65 -13.59 -21.25
C LYS A 460 7.51 -13.96 -22.72
N LEU A 461 6.39 -14.58 -23.10
CA LEU A 461 6.11 -14.96 -24.50
C LEU A 461 5.86 -13.74 -25.41
N LEU A 462 5.53 -12.58 -24.84
CA LEU A 462 5.31 -11.33 -25.58
C LEU A 462 6.63 -10.61 -25.93
N GLU A 463 7.74 -10.94 -25.27
CA GLU A 463 9.04 -10.29 -25.47
C GLU A 463 9.52 -10.38 -26.92
N VAL A 464 9.23 -11.50 -27.60
CA VAL A 464 9.57 -11.75 -29.00
C VAL A 464 8.96 -10.68 -29.93
N GLU A 465 7.80 -10.13 -29.57
CA GLU A 465 7.10 -9.11 -30.34
C GLU A 465 7.30 -7.69 -29.80
N LYS A 466 8.15 -7.52 -28.77
CA LYS A 466 8.36 -6.25 -28.05
C LYS A 466 7.05 -5.65 -27.51
N VAL A 467 6.11 -6.53 -27.15
CA VAL A 467 4.84 -6.16 -26.53
C VAL A 467 4.96 -6.39 -25.03
N GLU A 468 4.41 -5.48 -24.24
CA GLU A 468 4.44 -5.53 -22.78
C GLU A 468 3.01 -5.45 -22.24
N VAL A 469 2.76 -6.17 -21.14
CA VAL A 469 1.54 -6.00 -20.33
C VAL A 469 1.68 -4.71 -19.52
N LEU A 470 0.85 -3.71 -19.82
CA LEU A 470 0.84 -2.42 -19.14
C LEU A 470 0.20 -2.49 -17.76
N ASP A 471 -0.90 -3.25 -17.65
CA ASP A 471 -1.62 -3.55 -16.41
C ASP A 471 -2.57 -4.76 -16.64
N PHE A 472 -3.04 -5.37 -15.55
CA PHE A 472 -3.93 -6.53 -15.63
C PHE A 472 -4.90 -6.64 -14.43
N THR A 473 -5.99 -7.39 -14.60
CA THR A 473 -6.88 -7.78 -13.50
C THR A 473 -7.54 -9.12 -13.81
N SER A 474 -8.34 -9.64 -12.88
CA SER A 474 -9.03 -10.91 -13.01
C SER A 474 -10.46 -10.84 -12.49
N HIS A 475 -11.25 -11.80 -12.93
CA HIS A 475 -12.62 -12.02 -12.50
C HIS A 475 -12.91 -13.53 -12.53
N VAL A 476 -13.82 -13.98 -11.66
CA VAL A 476 -14.37 -15.33 -11.74
C VAL A 476 -15.73 -15.26 -12.43
N ASP A 477 -15.81 -15.81 -13.64
CA ASP A 477 -17.04 -15.87 -14.40
C ASP A 477 -17.82 -17.15 -14.08
N MET A 478 -18.91 -16.97 -13.35
CA MET A 478 -19.86 -18.03 -12.97
C MET A 478 -21.11 -18.04 -13.86
N SER A 479 -21.13 -17.28 -14.96
CA SER A 479 -22.26 -17.29 -15.91
C SER A 479 -22.31 -18.54 -16.78
N THR A 480 -21.23 -19.32 -16.78
CA THR A 480 -21.08 -20.60 -17.47
C THR A 480 -20.92 -21.73 -16.47
N ASP A 481 -21.29 -22.95 -16.87
CA ASP A 481 -21.11 -24.17 -16.07
C ASP A 481 -20.25 -25.18 -16.85
N PRO A 482 -19.04 -25.53 -16.38
CA PRO A 482 -18.39 -25.03 -15.18
C PRO A 482 -17.94 -23.56 -15.30
N GLY A 483 -17.92 -22.83 -14.18
CA GLY A 483 -17.34 -21.49 -14.11
C GLY A 483 -15.84 -21.48 -14.39
N HIS A 484 -15.27 -20.33 -14.73
CA HIS A 484 -13.87 -20.21 -15.13
C HIS A 484 -13.24 -18.87 -14.74
N TYR A 485 -11.91 -18.81 -14.82
CA TYR A 485 -11.15 -17.58 -14.58
C TYR A 485 -11.08 -16.74 -15.84
N VAL A 486 -11.33 -15.43 -15.70
CA VAL A 486 -11.16 -14.43 -16.76
C VAL A 486 -10.04 -13.49 -16.36
N ILE A 487 -9.00 -13.39 -17.18
CA ILE A 487 -7.85 -12.50 -16.98
C ILE A 487 -7.90 -11.39 -18.04
N PHE A 488 -7.85 -10.13 -17.60
CA PHE A 488 -7.85 -8.97 -18.48
C PHE A 488 -6.43 -8.40 -18.60
N TRP A 489 -5.93 -8.22 -19.83
CA TRP A 489 -4.63 -7.59 -20.11
C TRP A 489 -4.79 -6.31 -20.93
N GLU A 490 -4.19 -5.22 -20.47
CA GLU A 490 -3.92 -4.04 -21.30
C GLU A 490 -2.49 -4.11 -21.81
N LEU A 491 -2.29 -4.01 -23.12
CA LEU A 491 -0.97 -4.13 -23.76
C LEU A 491 -0.48 -2.79 -24.30
N ASN A 492 0.84 -2.62 -24.41
CA ASN A 492 1.45 -1.41 -25.01
C ASN A 492 1.33 -1.39 -26.54
N GLY A 493 1.02 -2.52 -27.16
CA GLY A 493 0.92 -2.74 -28.60
C GLY A 493 0.10 -3.99 -28.92
N ASN A 494 -0.01 -4.32 -30.21
CA ASN A 494 -0.75 -5.49 -30.67
C ASN A 494 0.17 -6.71 -30.77
N ALA A 495 -0.27 -7.85 -30.26
CA ALA A 495 0.41 -9.14 -30.41
C ALA A 495 -0.36 -10.07 -31.37
N ARG A 496 0.35 -10.98 -32.04
CA ARG A 496 -0.28 -11.99 -32.91
C ARG A 496 -1.15 -12.94 -32.10
N GLU A 497 -2.22 -13.43 -32.73
CA GLU A 497 -3.19 -14.35 -32.10
C GLU A 497 -2.55 -15.63 -31.58
N GLU A 498 -1.62 -16.20 -32.34
CA GLU A 498 -0.88 -17.40 -31.95
C GLU A 498 -0.09 -17.18 -30.66
N VAL A 499 0.58 -16.02 -30.53
CA VAL A 499 1.33 -15.67 -29.31
C VAL A 499 0.37 -15.49 -28.14
N LEU A 500 -0.74 -14.77 -28.34
CA LEU A 500 -1.73 -14.58 -27.29
C LEU A 500 -2.42 -15.90 -26.86
N SER A 501 -2.63 -16.83 -27.79
CA SER A 501 -3.12 -18.18 -27.48
C SER A 501 -2.11 -18.95 -26.63
N ASN A 502 -0.82 -18.87 -26.97
CA ASN A 502 0.24 -19.48 -26.18
C ASN A 502 0.36 -18.82 -24.79
N CYS A 503 0.16 -17.49 -24.69
CA CYS A 503 0.07 -16.79 -23.41
C CYS A 503 -1.12 -17.29 -22.58
N CYS A 504 -2.29 -17.45 -23.18
CA CYS A 504 -3.50 -17.95 -22.49
C CYS A 504 -3.29 -19.37 -21.95
N ASP A 505 -2.68 -20.25 -22.76
CA ASP A 505 -2.30 -21.60 -22.36
C ASP A 505 -1.25 -21.59 -21.24
N CYS A 506 -0.28 -20.69 -21.32
CA CYS A 506 0.75 -20.52 -20.30
C CYS A 506 0.14 -20.06 -18.97
N LEU A 507 -0.76 -19.07 -19.01
CA LEU A 507 -1.53 -18.58 -17.86
C LEU A 507 -2.25 -19.74 -17.15
N ASP A 508 -3.01 -20.55 -17.89
CA ASP A 508 -3.78 -21.68 -17.34
C ASP A 508 -2.86 -22.73 -16.69
N ARG A 509 -1.66 -22.98 -17.24
CA ARG A 509 -0.68 -23.92 -16.65
C ARG A 509 0.08 -23.34 -15.45
N ALA A 510 0.23 -22.02 -15.39
CA ALA A 510 1.02 -21.37 -14.35
C ALA A 510 0.30 -21.30 -13.00
N PHE A 511 -1.02 -21.48 -12.96
CA PHE A 511 -1.73 -21.72 -11.70
C PHE A 511 -1.43 -23.12 -11.16
N ILE A 512 -0.52 -23.19 -10.18
CA ILE A 512 -0.01 -24.45 -9.61
C ILE A 512 -0.83 -24.99 -8.43
N ASP A 513 -1.83 -24.25 -7.95
CA ASP A 513 -2.71 -24.71 -6.88
C ASP A 513 -3.30 -26.09 -7.21
N ALA A 514 -3.14 -27.05 -6.30
CA ALA A 514 -3.57 -28.42 -6.53
C ALA A 514 -5.08 -28.52 -6.75
N GLY A 515 -5.86 -27.65 -6.10
CA GLY A 515 -7.31 -27.53 -6.28
C GLY A 515 -7.68 -27.06 -7.68
N TYR A 516 -6.99 -26.04 -8.19
CA TYR A 516 -7.16 -25.52 -9.54
C TYR A 516 -6.77 -26.56 -10.60
N VAL A 517 -5.54 -27.08 -10.55
CA VAL A 517 -5.02 -28.07 -11.51
C VAL A 517 -5.89 -29.32 -11.53
N GLY A 518 -6.28 -29.83 -10.36
CA GLY A 518 -7.17 -30.97 -10.24
C GLY A 518 -8.54 -30.70 -10.88
N SER A 519 -9.14 -29.55 -10.56
CA SER A 519 -10.46 -29.17 -11.07
C SER A 519 -10.46 -28.86 -12.57
N ARG A 520 -9.40 -28.26 -13.12
CA ARG A 520 -9.22 -28.06 -14.57
C ARG A 520 -9.14 -29.39 -15.32
N LYS A 521 -8.38 -30.37 -14.81
CA LYS A 521 -8.23 -31.70 -15.44
C LYS A 521 -9.54 -32.50 -15.46
N VAL A 522 -10.35 -32.40 -14.40
CA VAL A 522 -11.66 -33.09 -14.33
C VAL A 522 -12.81 -32.25 -14.89
N ARG A 523 -12.52 -31.10 -15.51
CA ARG A 523 -13.50 -30.17 -16.10
C ARG A 523 -14.55 -29.67 -15.09
N ALA A 524 -14.17 -29.53 -13.82
CA ALA A 524 -14.95 -28.84 -12.79
C ALA A 524 -14.68 -27.32 -12.76
N ILE A 525 -13.60 -26.87 -13.43
CA ILE A 525 -13.34 -25.47 -13.78
C ILE A 525 -13.20 -25.41 -15.30
N GLY A 526 -13.90 -24.48 -15.94
CA GLY A 526 -13.83 -24.25 -17.38
C GLY A 526 -12.46 -23.73 -17.85
N PRO A 527 -12.21 -23.68 -19.17
CA PRO A 527 -10.96 -23.15 -19.70
C PRO A 527 -10.76 -21.68 -19.30
N LEU A 528 -9.54 -21.33 -18.87
CA LEU A 528 -9.18 -19.95 -18.57
C LEU A 528 -9.41 -19.07 -19.81
N GLU A 529 -9.99 -17.90 -19.61
CA GLU A 529 -10.20 -16.90 -20.64
C GLU A 529 -9.23 -15.72 -20.47
N LEU A 530 -8.47 -15.40 -21.51
CA LEU A 530 -7.69 -14.19 -21.63
C LEU A 530 -8.46 -13.15 -22.47
N ARG A 531 -8.77 -12.01 -21.87
CA ARG A 531 -9.41 -10.86 -22.52
C ARG A 531 -8.41 -9.72 -22.70
N ILE A 532 -8.12 -9.35 -23.94
CA ILE A 532 -7.30 -8.17 -24.24
C ILE A 532 -8.21 -6.95 -24.26
N VAL A 533 -7.81 -5.87 -23.58
CA VAL A 533 -8.56 -4.61 -23.52
C VAL A 533 -7.85 -3.47 -24.24
N ASN A 534 -8.62 -2.47 -24.68
CA ASN A 534 -8.10 -1.26 -25.30
C ASN A 534 -7.11 -0.53 -24.38
N ARG A 535 -6.10 0.12 -24.97
CA ARG A 535 -5.18 1.00 -24.23
C ARG A 535 -5.95 2.15 -23.55
N GLY A 536 -5.60 2.45 -22.30
CA GLY A 536 -6.28 3.42 -21.45
C GLY A 536 -7.47 2.86 -20.67
N THR A 537 -7.72 1.55 -20.69
CA THR A 537 -8.82 0.94 -19.94
C THR A 537 -8.57 1.02 -18.44
N PHE A 538 -7.35 0.69 -17.98
CA PHE A 538 -7.00 0.82 -16.56
C PHE A 538 -6.94 2.28 -16.10
N HIS A 539 -6.67 3.21 -17.02
CA HIS A 539 -6.82 4.65 -16.74
C HIS A 539 -8.28 5.04 -16.52
N LYS A 540 -9.24 4.51 -17.30
CA LYS A 540 -10.67 4.73 -17.03
C LYS A 540 -11.11 4.15 -15.69
N ILE A 541 -10.54 3.01 -15.28
CA ILE A 541 -10.80 2.43 -13.95
C ILE A 541 -10.28 3.38 -12.87
N LEU A 542 -9.07 3.90 -13.03
CA LEU A 542 -8.52 4.93 -12.13
C LEU A 542 -9.45 6.13 -12.02
N GLU A 543 -9.83 6.73 -13.15
CA GLU A 543 -10.75 7.88 -13.20
C GLU A 543 -12.10 7.58 -12.55
N HIS A 544 -12.62 6.35 -12.71
CA HIS A 544 -13.85 5.91 -12.07
C HIS A 544 -13.74 5.96 -10.54
N TYR A 545 -12.67 5.38 -9.96
CA TYR A 545 -12.47 5.41 -8.51
C TYR A 545 -12.27 6.83 -7.98
N VAL A 546 -11.51 7.65 -8.69
CA VAL A 546 -11.32 9.08 -8.34
C VAL A 546 -12.65 9.83 -8.40
N GLY A 547 -13.46 9.58 -9.42
CA GLY A 547 -14.79 10.16 -9.58
C GLY A 547 -15.76 9.76 -8.46
N LEU A 548 -15.59 8.57 -7.87
CA LEU A 548 -16.32 8.13 -6.67
C LEU A 548 -15.77 8.74 -5.37
N GLY A 549 -14.72 9.56 -5.44
CA GLY A 549 -14.11 10.23 -4.29
C GLY A 549 -13.00 9.43 -3.62
N ALA A 550 -12.51 8.34 -4.23
CA ALA A 550 -11.32 7.65 -3.73
C ALA A 550 -10.10 8.56 -3.84
N ALA A 551 -9.23 8.50 -2.83
CA ALA A 551 -8.00 9.27 -2.83
C ALA A 551 -6.97 8.66 -3.80
N MET A 552 -6.36 9.50 -4.63
CA MET A 552 -5.32 9.03 -5.56
C MET A 552 -4.12 8.40 -4.86
N SER A 553 -3.75 8.91 -3.69
CA SER A 553 -2.68 8.34 -2.88
C SER A 553 -3.00 6.95 -2.32
N GLN A 554 -4.25 6.49 -2.38
CA GLN A 554 -4.71 5.17 -1.93
C GLN A 554 -5.06 4.22 -3.07
N PHE A 555 -5.11 4.70 -4.32
CA PHE A 555 -5.55 3.87 -5.44
C PHE A 555 -4.56 2.75 -5.73
N LYS A 556 -5.13 1.57 -5.98
CA LYS A 556 -4.45 0.39 -6.49
C LYS A 556 -5.38 -0.26 -7.52
N THR A 557 -4.84 -0.70 -8.64
CA THR A 557 -5.60 -1.54 -9.58
C THR A 557 -6.05 -2.81 -8.82
N PRO A 558 -7.37 -3.08 -8.73
CA PRO A 558 -7.83 -4.30 -8.09
C PRO A 558 -7.39 -5.48 -8.95
N ARG A 559 -6.67 -6.46 -8.37
CA ARG A 559 -6.24 -7.65 -9.11
C ARG A 559 -7.32 -8.71 -9.26
N CYS A 560 -8.32 -8.70 -8.39
CA CYS A 560 -9.54 -9.49 -8.50
C CYS A 560 -10.75 -8.57 -8.37
N VAL A 561 -11.63 -8.60 -9.37
CA VAL A 561 -12.86 -7.82 -9.40
C VAL A 561 -14.03 -8.76 -9.11
N GLY A 562 -14.62 -8.61 -7.93
CA GLY A 562 -15.82 -9.36 -7.55
C GLY A 562 -17.07 -8.90 -8.32
N LEU A 563 -18.08 -9.77 -8.38
CA LEU A 563 -19.39 -9.47 -9.01
C LEU A 563 -20.10 -8.24 -8.42
N SER A 564 -19.79 -7.89 -7.17
CA SER A 564 -20.32 -6.69 -6.52
C SER A 564 -19.82 -5.38 -7.13
N ASN A 565 -18.73 -5.40 -7.91
CA ASN A 565 -18.16 -4.22 -8.54
C ASN A 565 -18.54 -4.14 -10.03
N PHE A 566 -19.85 -4.04 -10.28
CA PHE A 566 -20.44 -4.04 -11.62
C PHE A 566 -19.87 -2.94 -12.54
N SER A 567 -19.62 -1.74 -12.00
CA SER A 567 -19.09 -0.62 -12.79
C SER A 567 -17.71 -0.91 -13.37
N VAL A 568 -16.82 -1.50 -12.59
CA VAL A 568 -15.47 -1.87 -13.07
C VAL A 568 -15.56 -3.00 -14.09
N LEU A 569 -16.39 -4.02 -13.86
CA LEU A 569 -16.64 -5.08 -14.85
C LEU A 569 -17.22 -4.54 -16.16
N GLN A 570 -18.10 -3.54 -16.10
CA GLN A 570 -18.64 -2.89 -17.28
C GLN A 570 -17.56 -2.12 -18.06
N ILE A 571 -16.69 -1.37 -17.38
CA ILE A 571 -15.54 -0.70 -18.01
C ILE A 571 -14.65 -1.72 -18.71
N LEU A 572 -14.30 -2.82 -18.01
CA LEU A 572 -13.46 -3.88 -18.57
C LEU A 572 -14.11 -4.53 -19.80
N ASN A 573 -15.33 -5.03 -19.67
CA ASN A 573 -16.03 -5.75 -20.73
C ASN A 573 -16.34 -4.89 -21.96
N SER A 574 -16.68 -3.61 -21.76
CA SER A 574 -16.89 -2.68 -22.89
C SER A 574 -15.60 -2.31 -23.62
N SER A 575 -14.45 -2.50 -22.98
CA SER A 575 -13.13 -2.23 -23.55
C SER A 575 -12.47 -3.47 -24.19
N VAL A 576 -13.09 -4.65 -24.12
CA VAL A 576 -12.52 -5.89 -24.67
C VAL A 576 -12.39 -5.80 -26.19
N VAL A 577 -11.19 -6.05 -26.70
CA VAL A 577 -10.90 -6.15 -28.13
C VAL A 577 -10.76 -7.59 -28.61
N LYS A 578 -10.39 -8.51 -27.72
CA LYS A 578 -10.19 -9.92 -28.06
C LYS A 578 -10.42 -10.81 -26.84
N CYS A 579 -11.04 -11.97 -27.07
CA CYS A 579 -11.23 -13.05 -26.10
C CYS A 579 -10.53 -14.31 -26.62
N ILE A 580 -9.81 -15.00 -25.75
CA ILE A 580 -9.05 -16.21 -26.08
C ILE A 580 -9.26 -17.19 -24.94
N PHE A 581 -9.58 -18.44 -25.27
CA PHE A 581 -9.72 -19.51 -24.28
C PHE A 581 -8.53 -20.46 -24.35
N SER A 582 -8.08 -20.90 -23.18
CA SER A 582 -6.99 -21.85 -23.05
C SER A 582 -7.36 -23.24 -23.56
N ASN A 583 -6.40 -23.87 -24.25
CA ASN A 583 -6.41 -25.28 -24.64
C ASN A 583 -5.47 -26.13 -23.80
N ALA A 584 -4.89 -25.61 -22.73
CA ALA A 584 -3.83 -26.26 -21.97
C ALA A 584 -4.19 -27.63 -21.35
N TYR A 585 -5.47 -27.85 -21.05
CA TYR A 585 -6.00 -29.07 -20.41
C TYR A 585 -7.04 -29.82 -21.27
N ASN A 586 -7.14 -29.47 -22.55
CA ASN A 586 -8.14 -30.05 -23.47
C ASN A 586 -7.76 -31.43 -24.01
#